data_AF-A0A1S7R1C3-F1
#
_entry.id   AF-A0A1S7R1C3-F1
#
_cell.length_a   1.000
_cell.length_b   1.000
_cell.length_c   1.000
_cell.angle_alpha   90.00
_cell.angle_beta   90.00
_cell.angle_gamma   90.00
#
_symmetry.space_group_name_H-M   'P 1'
#
loop_
_entity.id
_entity.type
_entity.pdbx_description
1 polymer ?
#
loop_
_entity_poly.entity_id
_entity_poly.type
_entity_poly.pdbx_seq_one_letter_code
_entity_poly.pdbx_strand_id
1 'polypeptide(L)'
;MTRRDYVTRLRKFLAVAPVLIISTFVLSIAAQAFSESRRFSDIVAMAKIADDKNGLAPGLLAKTVKGLHPVVAEKICRSDIIKGGLRLVLADLDINGKDQASETAAARLGFAETYIRHALFCFPANGDVWLRLAMVRALRNASPMEIAVLMNFSQLYGPADANLIRGRFVMWQQFPKEALPQADTARDADTAIVCSKGGEVLRWTLRNICPQKPPDRMKRPVPHP
;
A
#
# COMPACT_ATOMS: atom_id res chain seq x y z
N MET A 1 58.70 13.09 -31.94
CA MET A 1 57.53 12.82 -31.09
C MET A 1 57.63 11.39 -30.59
N THR A 2 58.04 11.21 -29.34
CA THR A 2 58.57 9.96 -28.81
C THR A 2 57.49 9.17 -28.06
N ARG A 3 57.60 7.84 -28.10
CA ARG A 3 56.74 6.80 -27.47
C ARG A 3 56.28 7.11 -26.03
N ARG A 4 56.99 7.98 -25.32
CA ARG A 4 56.68 8.46 -23.96
C ARG A 4 55.41 9.32 -23.91
N ASP A 5 55.18 10.18 -24.89
CA ASP A 5 54.01 11.09 -24.96
C ASP A 5 52.69 10.34 -25.18
N TYR A 6 52.77 9.20 -25.89
CA TYR A 6 51.63 8.35 -26.17
C TYR A 6 51.13 7.63 -24.90
N VAL A 7 52.05 7.16 -24.06
CA VAL A 7 51.73 6.48 -22.79
C VAL A 7 51.11 7.44 -21.77
N THR A 8 51.60 8.69 -21.69
CA THR A 8 51.02 9.72 -20.82
C THR A 8 49.64 10.18 -21.30
N ARG A 9 49.41 10.31 -22.62
CA ARG A 9 48.07 10.59 -23.15
C ARG A 9 47.10 9.44 -22.91
N LEU A 10 47.53 8.19 -23.11
CA LEU A 10 46.68 7.02 -22.92
C LEU A 10 46.27 6.85 -21.44
N ARG A 11 47.18 7.08 -20.48
CA ARG A 11 46.86 7.10 -19.05
C ARG A 11 45.87 8.21 -18.67
N LYS A 12 46.01 9.41 -19.25
CA LYS A 12 45.05 10.51 -19.02
C LYS A 12 43.68 10.19 -19.59
N PHE A 13 43.61 9.61 -20.78
CA PHE A 13 42.35 9.15 -21.37
C PHE A 13 41.69 8.05 -20.53
N LEU A 14 42.44 7.06 -20.07
CA LEU A 14 41.95 5.99 -19.19
C LEU A 14 41.46 6.49 -17.82
N ALA A 15 41.99 7.61 -17.34
CA ALA A 15 41.53 8.23 -16.09
C ALA A 15 40.33 9.16 -16.28
N VAL A 16 40.26 9.90 -17.38
CA VAL A 16 39.23 10.92 -17.64
C VAL A 16 37.96 10.32 -18.27
N ALA A 17 38.10 9.33 -19.14
CA ALA A 17 36.96 8.66 -19.77
C ALA A 17 35.96 8.06 -18.76
N PRO A 18 36.36 7.30 -17.72
CA PRO A 18 35.40 6.76 -16.76
C PRO A 18 34.69 7.85 -15.96
N VAL A 19 35.38 8.93 -15.61
CA VAL A 19 34.77 10.08 -14.91
C VAL A 19 33.71 10.75 -15.79
N LEU A 20 34.00 10.95 -17.08
CA LEU A 20 33.03 11.50 -18.02
C LEU A 20 31.83 10.56 -18.22
N ILE A 21 32.05 9.25 -18.34
CA ILE A 21 30.98 8.26 -18.48
C ILE A 21 30.08 8.24 -17.24
N ILE A 22 30.66 8.26 -16.04
CA ILE A 22 29.89 8.31 -14.79
C ILE A 22 29.13 9.63 -14.71
N SER A 23 29.77 10.76 -15.05
CA SER A 23 29.13 12.08 -15.00
C SER A 23 27.96 12.19 -15.98
N THR A 24 28.08 11.67 -17.21
CA THR A 24 26.99 11.68 -18.19
C THR A 24 25.87 10.71 -17.81
N PHE A 25 26.22 9.55 -17.24
CA PHE A 25 25.24 8.60 -16.71
C PHE A 25 24.41 9.21 -15.57
N VAL A 26 25.07 9.86 -14.61
CA VAL A 26 24.39 10.56 -13.50
C VAL A 26 23.53 11.71 -14.04
N LEU A 27 24.02 12.51 -15.01
CA LEU A 27 23.23 13.57 -15.63
C LEU A 27 21.98 13.03 -16.33
N SER A 28 22.10 11.88 -17.00
CA SER A 28 20.98 11.22 -17.68
C SER A 28 19.91 10.77 -16.69
N ILE A 29 20.31 10.13 -15.59
CA ILE A 29 19.39 9.74 -14.51
C ILE A 29 18.72 10.98 -13.90
N ALA A 30 19.47 12.05 -13.65
CA ALA A 30 18.93 13.29 -13.10
C ALA A 30 17.92 13.95 -14.05
N ALA A 31 18.20 13.97 -15.36
CA ALA A 31 17.30 14.50 -16.37
C ALA A 31 15.99 13.69 -16.48
N GLN A 32 16.07 12.35 -16.42
CA GLN A 32 14.89 11.49 -16.38
C GLN A 32 14.06 11.74 -15.12
N ALA A 33 14.69 11.77 -13.95
CA ALA A 33 14.01 12.05 -12.68
C ALA A 33 13.33 13.44 -12.67
N PHE A 34 13.94 14.44 -13.31
CA PHE A 34 13.37 15.78 -13.42
C PHE A 34 12.19 15.83 -14.42
N SER A 35 12.30 15.12 -15.55
CA SER A 35 11.23 14.98 -16.53
C SER A 35 9.99 14.31 -15.93
N GLU A 36 10.16 13.19 -15.24
CA GLU A 36 9.08 12.50 -14.52
C GLU A 36 8.47 13.38 -13.43
N SER A 37 9.30 14.12 -12.68
CA SER A 37 8.82 15.06 -11.66
C SER A 37 7.90 16.11 -12.24
N ARG A 38 8.21 16.68 -13.41
CA ARG A 38 7.34 17.67 -14.06
C ARG A 38 6.05 17.04 -14.58
N ARG A 39 6.15 15.88 -15.23
CA ARG A 39 5.00 15.21 -15.86
C ARG A 39 3.98 14.72 -14.85
N PHE A 40 4.41 14.30 -13.66
CA PHE A 40 3.54 13.72 -12.63
C PHE A 40 3.39 14.60 -11.37
N SER A 41 3.91 15.84 -11.40
CA SER A 41 3.73 16.82 -10.32
C SER A 41 2.24 17.01 -9.97
N ASP A 42 1.39 17.09 -11.00
CA ASP A 42 -0.04 17.26 -10.81
C ASP A 42 -0.66 16.09 -10.05
N ILE A 43 -0.20 14.85 -10.29
CA ILE A 43 -0.72 13.67 -9.58
C ILE A 43 -0.39 13.74 -8.09
N VAL A 44 0.86 14.10 -7.76
CA VAL A 44 1.30 14.23 -6.37
C VAL A 44 0.58 15.38 -5.68
N ALA A 45 0.41 16.51 -6.36
CA ALA A 45 -0.32 17.67 -5.84
C ALA A 45 -1.81 17.34 -5.62
N MET A 46 -2.47 16.71 -6.59
CA MET A 46 -3.88 16.33 -6.50
C MET A 46 -4.09 15.26 -5.43
N ALA A 47 -3.17 14.31 -5.26
CA ALA A 47 -3.26 13.34 -4.17
C ALA A 47 -3.21 14.03 -2.79
N LYS A 48 -2.38 15.06 -2.64
CA LYS A 48 -2.34 15.86 -1.40
C LYS A 48 -3.63 16.64 -1.17
N ILE A 49 -4.23 17.19 -2.22
CA ILE A 49 -5.52 17.89 -2.16
C ILE A 49 -6.66 16.91 -1.85
N ALA A 50 -6.59 15.67 -2.35
CA ALA A 50 -7.57 14.64 -2.05
C ALA A 50 -7.60 14.26 -0.57
N ASP A 51 -6.46 14.40 0.14
CA ASP A 51 -6.34 14.16 1.58
C ASP A 51 -6.93 15.31 2.43
N ASP A 52 -7.16 16.50 1.85
CA ASP A 52 -7.80 17.61 2.56
C ASP A 52 -9.29 17.33 2.80
N LYS A 53 -9.87 17.95 3.84
CA LYS A 53 -11.26 17.70 4.31
C LYS A 53 -12.35 17.82 3.23
N ASN A 54 -12.08 18.56 2.15
CA ASN A 54 -13.03 18.80 1.07
C ASN A 54 -12.90 17.78 -0.08
N GLY A 55 -11.84 16.96 -0.07
CA GLY A 55 -11.53 16.01 -1.14
C GLY A 55 -11.36 16.66 -2.51
N LEU A 56 -11.31 15.83 -3.56
CA LEU A 56 -11.37 16.28 -4.94
C LEU A 56 -12.81 16.21 -5.46
N ALA A 57 -13.22 17.19 -6.27
CA ALA A 57 -14.47 17.13 -7.01
C ALA A 57 -14.50 15.84 -7.88
N PRO A 58 -15.61 15.08 -7.93
CA PRO A 58 -15.64 13.77 -8.59
C PRO A 58 -15.16 13.79 -10.06
N GLY A 59 -15.52 14.83 -10.82
CA GLY A 59 -15.05 14.98 -12.19
C GLY A 59 -13.55 15.24 -12.32
N LEU A 60 -12.97 15.99 -11.38
CA LEU A 60 -11.52 16.23 -11.33
C LEU A 60 -10.78 14.96 -10.91
N LEU A 61 -11.30 14.23 -9.91
CA LEU A 61 -10.74 12.95 -9.48
C LEU A 61 -10.70 11.93 -10.62
N ALA A 62 -11.82 11.73 -11.33
CA ALA A 62 -11.88 10.80 -12.46
C ALA A 62 -10.88 11.18 -13.57
N LYS A 63 -10.69 12.47 -13.84
CA LYS A 63 -9.69 12.96 -14.80
C LYS A 63 -8.27 12.66 -14.32
N THR A 64 -7.96 12.91 -13.05
CA THR A 64 -6.65 12.65 -12.45
C THR A 64 -6.33 11.15 -12.45
N VAL A 65 -7.30 10.29 -12.12
CA VAL A 65 -7.14 8.82 -12.16
C VAL A 65 -6.87 8.33 -13.59
N LYS A 66 -7.54 8.88 -14.61
CA LYS A 66 -7.19 8.58 -16.01
C LYS A 66 -5.72 8.91 -16.33
N GLY A 67 -5.18 9.98 -15.75
CA GLY A 67 -3.77 10.36 -15.85
C GLY A 67 -2.77 9.36 -15.27
N LEU A 68 -3.23 8.32 -14.54
CA LEU A 68 -2.38 7.28 -13.96
C LEU A 68 -2.06 6.11 -14.91
N HIS A 69 -2.74 5.99 -16.06
CA HIS A 69 -2.46 4.91 -17.01
C HIS A 69 -0.99 4.86 -17.47
N PRO A 70 -0.34 6.00 -17.80
CA PRO A 70 1.07 6.01 -18.17
C PRO A 70 2.00 5.56 -17.03
N VAL A 71 1.63 5.78 -15.77
CA VAL A 71 2.43 5.34 -14.61
C VAL A 71 2.61 3.82 -14.62
N VAL A 72 1.53 3.09 -14.92
CA VAL A 72 1.55 1.63 -15.05
C VAL A 72 2.23 1.21 -16.35
N ALA A 73 1.86 1.81 -17.49
CA ALA A 73 2.36 1.42 -18.81
C ALA A 73 3.88 1.61 -18.94
N GLU A 74 4.41 2.69 -18.38
CA GLU A 74 5.84 3.04 -18.38
C GLU A 74 6.60 2.45 -17.19
N LYS A 75 5.92 1.65 -16.34
CA LYS A 75 6.48 0.99 -15.15
C LYS A 75 7.19 1.94 -14.18
N ILE A 76 6.65 3.13 -13.99
CA ILE A 76 7.23 4.15 -13.10
C ILE A 76 7.12 3.66 -11.65
N CYS A 77 8.23 3.65 -10.89
CA CYS A 77 8.26 3.16 -9.50
C CYS A 77 8.63 4.24 -8.46
N ARG A 78 8.46 5.52 -8.78
CA ARG A 78 8.70 6.60 -7.84
C ARG A 78 7.68 6.58 -6.68
N SER A 79 8.17 6.61 -5.43
CA SER A 79 7.34 6.32 -4.25
C SER A 79 6.21 7.33 -4.02
N ASP A 80 6.47 8.61 -4.21
CA ASP A 80 5.48 9.70 -4.12
C ASP A 80 4.37 9.55 -5.17
N ILE A 81 4.73 9.24 -6.42
CA ILE A 81 3.78 9.03 -7.52
C ILE A 81 2.92 7.80 -7.25
N ILE A 82 3.52 6.66 -6.88
CA ILE A 82 2.78 5.43 -6.64
C ILE A 82 1.87 5.52 -5.42
N LYS A 83 2.37 6.06 -4.30
CA LYS A 83 1.53 6.23 -3.10
C LYS A 83 0.43 7.26 -3.34
N GLY A 84 0.73 8.37 -4.01
CA GLY A 84 -0.26 9.38 -4.37
C GLY A 84 -1.32 8.85 -5.33
N GLY A 85 -0.91 8.15 -6.39
CA GLY A 85 -1.82 7.55 -7.34
C GLY A 85 -2.67 6.45 -6.73
N LEU A 86 -2.12 5.62 -5.82
CA LEU A 86 -2.89 4.61 -5.10
C LEU A 86 -3.99 5.27 -4.26
N ARG A 87 -3.71 6.37 -3.56
CA ARG A 87 -4.73 7.12 -2.81
C ARG A 87 -5.85 7.63 -3.72
N LEU A 88 -5.49 8.22 -4.86
CA LEU A 88 -6.47 8.72 -5.83
C LEU A 88 -7.35 7.61 -6.41
N VAL A 89 -6.76 6.46 -6.74
CA VAL A 89 -7.48 5.28 -7.23
C VAL A 89 -8.47 4.76 -6.18
N LEU A 90 -8.05 4.67 -4.92
CA LEU A 90 -8.92 4.21 -3.83
C LEU A 90 -10.02 5.23 -3.53
N ALA A 91 -9.70 6.53 -3.55
CA ALA A 91 -10.71 7.58 -3.40
C ALA A 91 -11.77 7.55 -4.51
N ASP A 92 -11.37 7.23 -5.76
CA ASP A 92 -12.32 7.08 -6.86
C ASP A 92 -13.25 5.89 -6.65
N LEU A 93 -12.75 4.78 -6.08
CA LEU A 93 -13.57 3.64 -5.68
C LEU A 93 -14.52 3.99 -4.53
N ASP A 94 -14.07 4.74 -3.51
CA ASP A 94 -14.91 5.10 -2.37
C ASP A 94 -16.08 6.02 -2.77
N ILE A 95 -15.85 6.93 -3.72
CA ILE A 95 -16.89 7.85 -4.23
C ILE A 95 -17.84 7.14 -5.20
N ASN A 96 -17.30 6.37 -6.14
CA ASN A 96 -18.06 5.84 -7.29
C ASN A 96 -18.43 4.35 -7.16
N GLY A 97 -18.00 3.66 -6.11
CA GLY A 97 -18.14 2.21 -5.94
C GLY A 97 -19.50 1.72 -5.42
N LYS A 98 -20.49 2.61 -5.28
CA LYS A 98 -21.82 2.26 -4.74
C LYS A 98 -22.72 1.53 -5.73
N ASP A 99 -22.47 1.66 -7.03
CA ASP A 99 -23.22 0.96 -8.08
C ASP A 99 -22.36 -0.11 -8.75
N GLN A 100 -22.16 -1.23 -8.05
CA GLN A 100 -21.27 -2.32 -8.49
C GLN A 100 -21.74 -3.05 -9.75
N ALA A 101 -23.00 -2.85 -10.18
CA ALA A 101 -23.58 -3.54 -11.33
C ALA A 101 -23.31 -2.84 -12.67
N SER A 102 -22.80 -1.61 -12.65
CA SER A 102 -22.45 -0.86 -13.86
C SER A 102 -21.14 -1.37 -14.50
N GLU A 103 -21.09 -1.45 -15.83
CA GLU A 103 -19.84 -1.68 -16.57
C GLU A 103 -18.74 -0.67 -16.19
N THR A 104 -19.13 0.55 -15.82
CA THR A 104 -18.19 1.59 -15.38
C THR A 104 -17.59 1.30 -14.01
N ALA A 105 -18.30 0.59 -13.13
CA ALA A 105 -17.77 0.16 -11.83
C ALA A 105 -16.79 -1.01 -11.98
N ALA A 106 -17.11 -1.97 -12.85
CA ALA A 106 -16.21 -3.07 -13.19
C ALA A 106 -14.88 -2.57 -13.78
N ALA A 107 -14.94 -1.59 -14.69
CA ALA A 107 -13.74 -0.98 -15.27
C ALA A 107 -12.87 -0.26 -14.22
N ARG A 108 -13.49 0.48 -13.27
CA ARG A 108 -12.77 1.13 -12.16
C ARG A 108 -12.10 0.12 -11.24
N LEU A 109 -12.80 -0.93 -10.83
CA LEU A 109 -12.24 -2.02 -10.02
C LEU A 109 -11.09 -2.73 -10.76
N GLY A 110 -11.23 -2.97 -12.07
CA GLY A 110 -10.18 -3.56 -12.91
C GLY A 110 -8.92 -2.70 -12.99
N PHE A 111 -9.09 -1.38 -13.18
CA PHE A 111 -7.96 -0.44 -13.15
C PHE A 111 -7.32 -0.36 -11.76
N ALA A 112 -8.12 -0.33 -10.70
CA ALA A 112 -7.61 -0.29 -9.34
C ALA A 112 -6.76 -1.52 -9.00
N GLU A 113 -7.22 -2.72 -9.36
CA GLU A 113 -6.41 -3.93 -9.18
C GLU A 113 -5.10 -3.84 -9.98
N THR A 114 -5.16 -3.40 -11.23
CA THR A 114 -3.98 -3.25 -12.10
C THR A 114 -2.97 -2.28 -11.48
N TYR A 115 -3.45 -1.14 -10.98
CA TYR A 115 -2.61 -0.14 -10.33
C TYR A 115 -1.99 -0.69 -9.03
N ILE A 116 -2.76 -1.39 -8.20
CA ILE A 116 -2.27 -2.00 -6.95
C ILE A 116 -1.22 -3.08 -7.24
N ARG A 117 -1.41 -3.90 -8.28
CA ARG A 117 -0.40 -4.90 -8.69
C ARG A 117 0.88 -4.24 -9.18
N HIS A 118 0.79 -3.12 -9.89
CA HIS A 118 1.95 -2.31 -10.23
C HIS A 118 2.62 -1.71 -8.98
N ALA A 119 1.84 -1.24 -8.01
CA ALA A 119 2.37 -0.78 -6.74
C ALA A 119 3.09 -1.89 -5.96
N LEU A 120 2.60 -3.14 -5.98
CA LEU A 120 3.30 -4.31 -5.41
C LEU A 120 4.56 -4.68 -6.18
N PHE A 121 4.56 -4.52 -7.50
CA PHE A 121 5.78 -4.69 -8.30
C PHE A 121 6.88 -3.71 -7.85
N CYS A 122 6.52 -2.45 -7.58
CA CYS A 122 7.46 -1.44 -7.09
C CYS A 122 7.79 -1.58 -5.58
N PHE A 123 6.84 -2.00 -4.76
CA PHE A 123 6.94 -2.08 -3.30
C PHE A 123 6.40 -3.42 -2.76
N PRO A 124 7.08 -4.55 -3.01
CA PRO A 124 6.57 -5.88 -2.66
C PRO A 124 6.50 -6.12 -1.14
N ALA A 125 7.32 -5.41 -0.37
CA ALA A 125 7.37 -5.48 1.09
C ALA A 125 6.56 -4.38 1.78
N ASN A 126 5.43 -3.96 1.19
CA ASN A 126 4.56 -2.93 1.76
C ASN A 126 3.21 -3.52 2.20
N GLY A 127 2.99 -3.60 3.51
CA GLY A 127 1.78 -4.20 4.09
C GLY A 127 0.47 -3.45 3.77
N ASP A 128 0.52 -2.13 3.52
CA ASP A 128 -0.66 -1.37 3.10
C ASP A 128 -1.11 -1.78 1.72
N VAL A 129 -0.19 -1.88 0.75
CA VAL A 129 -0.52 -2.24 -0.63
C VAL A 129 -1.15 -3.65 -0.70
N TRP A 130 -0.63 -4.61 0.08
CA TRP A 130 -1.24 -5.95 0.20
C TRP A 130 -2.66 -5.90 0.79
N LEU A 131 -2.88 -5.09 1.83
CA LEU A 131 -4.21 -4.90 2.41
C LEU A 131 -5.20 -4.30 1.41
N ARG A 132 -4.78 -3.27 0.68
CA ARG A 132 -5.61 -2.63 -0.37
C ARG A 132 -5.94 -3.61 -1.48
N LEU A 133 -4.99 -4.48 -1.87
CA LEU A 133 -5.28 -5.54 -2.85
C LEU A 133 -6.34 -6.51 -2.32
N ALA A 134 -6.22 -6.95 -1.06
CA ALA A 134 -7.20 -7.83 -0.45
C ALA A 134 -8.61 -7.23 -0.46
N MET A 135 -8.73 -5.94 -0.12
CA MET A 135 -9.99 -5.19 -0.16
C MET A 135 -10.58 -5.12 -1.58
N VAL A 136 -9.77 -4.74 -2.58
CA VAL A 136 -10.24 -4.66 -3.97
C VAL A 136 -10.63 -6.03 -4.52
N ARG A 137 -9.89 -7.09 -4.17
CA ARG A 137 -10.23 -8.46 -4.56
C ARG A 137 -11.51 -8.95 -3.89
N ALA A 138 -11.75 -8.60 -2.63
CA ALA A 138 -13.01 -8.89 -1.95
C ALA A 138 -14.21 -8.23 -2.66
N LEU A 139 -14.08 -6.97 -3.07
CA LEU A 139 -15.11 -6.27 -3.87
C LEU A 139 -15.34 -6.92 -5.23
N ARG A 140 -14.38 -7.69 -5.74
CA ARG A 140 -14.49 -8.49 -6.97
C ARG A 140 -14.93 -9.94 -6.72
N ASN A 141 -15.46 -10.24 -5.53
CA ASN A 141 -15.89 -11.58 -5.12
C ASN A 141 -14.78 -12.64 -5.22
N ALA A 142 -13.53 -12.26 -4.92
CA ALA A 142 -12.44 -13.23 -4.81
C ALA A 142 -12.71 -14.25 -3.71
N SER A 143 -12.12 -15.44 -3.85
CA SER A 143 -12.30 -16.50 -2.87
C SER A 143 -11.79 -16.06 -1.48
N PRO A 144 -12.46 -16.49 -0.39
CA PRO A 144 -11.97 -16.22 0.96
C PRO A 144 -10.51 -16.64 1.18
N MET A 145 -10.09 -17.76 0.57
CA MET A 145 -8.70 -18.25 0.62
C MET A 145 -7.71 -17.24 0.02
N GLU A 146 -8.01 -16.69 -1.16
CA GLU A 146 -7.16 -15.67 -1.79
C GLU A 146 -7.02 -14.44 -0.88
N ILE A 147 -8.14 -13.99 -0.29
CA ILE A 147 -8.16 -12.85 0.62
C ILE A 147 -7.28 -13.14 1.84
N ALA A 148 -7.38 -14.32 2.46
CA ALA A 148 -6.53 -14.70 3.59
C ALA A 148 -5.02 -14.65 3.25
N VAL A 149 -4.62 -15.14 2.07
CA VAL A 149 -3.21 -15.08 1.64
C VAL A 149 -2.72 -13.64 1.53
N LEU A 150 -3.50 -12.76 0.88
CA LEU A 150 -3.14 -11.35 0.72
C LEU A 150 -3.01 -10.63 2.07
N MET A 151 -3.91 -10.96 2.99
CA MET A 151 -3.92 -10.39 4.32
C MET A 151 -2.78 -10.90 5.20
N ASN A 152 -2.35 -12.15 5.03
CA ASN A 152 -1.13 -12.67 5.65
C ASN A 152 0.10 -11.88 5.18
N PHE A 153 0.20 -11.54 3.89
CA PHE A 153 1.27 -10.66 3.41
C PHE A 153 1.17 -9.24 3.98
N SER A 154 -0.05 -8.71 4.15
CA SER A 154 -0.23 -7.42 4.84
C SER A 154 0.30 -7.46 6.28
N GLN A 155 0.00 -8.52 7.03
CA GLN A 155 0.50 -8.70 8.38
C GLN A 155 2.03 -8.87 8.39
N LEU A 156 2.58 -9.68 7.48
CA LEU A 156 4.02 -9.95 7.40
C LEU A 156 4.83 -8.67 7.16
N TYR A 157 4.37 -7.82 6.25
CA TYR A 157 5.05 -6.59 5.86
C TYR A 157 4.58 -5.33 6.59
N GLY A 158 3.64 -5.48 7.53
CA GLY A 158 3.09 -4.38 8.34
C GLY A 158 2.48 -4.86 9.65
N PRO A 159 3.26 -5.55 10.51
CA PRO A 159 2.69 -6.27 11.66
C PRO A 159 2.21 -5.31 12.75
N ALA A 160 2.93 -4.22 13.02
CA ALA A 160 2.65 -3.31 14.14
C ALA A 160 2.07 -1.95 13.73
N ASP A 161 1.73 -1.77 12.44
CA ASP A 161 1.12 -0.52 11.99
C ASP A 161 -0.35 -0.45 12.44
N ALA A 162 -0.68 0.56 13.24
CA ALA A 162 -2.00 0.68 13.84
C ALA A 162 -3.13 0.86 12.81
N ASN A 163 -2.87 1.54 11.68
CA ASN A 163 -3.86 1.72 10.63
C ASN A 163 -4.06 0.42 9.85
N LEU A 164 -2.99 -0.33 9.61
CA LEU A 164 -3.09 -1.64 8.97
C LEU A 164 -3.80 -2.65 9.84
N ILE A 165 -3.52 -2.70 11.15
CA ILE A 165 -4.23 -3.57 12.10
C ILE A 165 -5.74 -3.26 12.07
N ARG A 166 -6.12 -1.97 12.14
CA ARG A 166 -7.54 -1.57 12.05
C ARG A 166 -8.16 -2.02 10.74
N GLY A 167 -7.51 -1.73 9.62
CA GLY A 167 -8.01 -2.14 8.30
C GLY A 167 -8.10 -3.65 8.15
N ARG A 168 -7.16 -4.41 8.74
CA ARG A 168 -7.22 -5.86 8.76
C ARG A 168 -8.41 -6.39 9.55
N PHE A 169 -8.69 -5.81 10.72
CA PHE A 169 -9.88 -6.20 11.49
C PHE A 169 -11.20 -5.87 10.81
N VAL A 170 -11.28 -4.82 10.00
CA VAL A 170 -12.46 -4.57 9.15
C VAL A 170 -12.70 -5.73 8.18
N MET A 171 -11.64 -6.27 7.59
CA MET A 171 -11.74 -7.45 6.71
C MET A 171 -12.03 -8.73 7.50
N TRP A 172 -11.38 -8.94 8.64
CA TRP A 172 -11.59 -10.13 9.49
C TRP A 172 -13.03 -10.26 9.98
N GLN A 173 -13.74 -9.15 10.17
CA GLN A 173 -15.15 -9.18 10.54
C GLN A 173 -16.08 -9.68 9.43
N GLN A 174 -15.63 -9.66 8.17
CA GLN A 174 -16.43 -10.14 7.03
C GLN A 174 -16.41 -11.66 6.90
N PHE A 175 -15.49 -12.35 7.57
CA PHE A 175 -15.34 -13.80 7.49
C PHE A 175 -15.49 -14.44 8.87
N PRO A 176 -16.38 -15.44 9.04
CA PRO A 176 -16.45 -16.20 10.28
C PRO A 176 -15.09 -16.78 10.66
N LYS A 177 -14.80 -16.89 11.96
CA LYS A 177 -13.46 -17.34 12.40
C LYS A 177 -13.12 -18.72 11.89
N GLU A 178 -14.12 -19.58 11.79
CA GLU A 178 -14.03 -20.96 11.33
C GLU A 178 -13.95 -21.09 9.81
N ALA A 179 -14.30 -20.02 9.08
CA ALA A 179 -14.34 -20.03 7.61
C ALA A 179 -12.96 -19.84 6.97
N LEU A 180 -11.96 -19.33 7.71
CA LEU A 180 -10.63 -19.02 7.20
C LEU A 180 -9.48 -19.43 8.13
N PRO A 181 -9.21 -20.74 8.29
CA PRO A 181 -8.07 -21.22 9.07
C PRO A 181 -6.72 -20.65 8.61
N GLN A 182 -6.57 -20.36 7.32
CA GLN A 182 -5.33 -19.83 6.75
C GLN A 182 -5.04 -18.39 7.19
N ALA A 183 -6.04 -17.66 7.69
CA ALA A 183 -5.88 -16.33 8.24
C ALA A 183 -5.62 -16.34 9.76
N ASP A 184 -5.74 -17.50 10.44
CA ASP A 184 -5.68 -17.58 11.90
C ASP A 184 -4.36 -17.04 12.44
N THR A 185 -3.23 -17.44 11.86
CA THR A 185 -1.90 -16.97 12.29
C THR A 185 -1.79 -15.44 12.25
N ALA A 186 -2.20 -14.81 11.15
CA ALA A 186 -2.15 -13.35 11.02
C ALA A 186 -3.16 -12.65 11.95
N ARG A 187 -4.38 -13.20 12.05
CA ARG A 187 -5.43 -12.67 12.93
C ARG A 187 -5.04 -12.76 14.41
N ASP A 188 -4.42 -13.85 14.82
CA ASP A 188 -3.98 -14.07 16.19
C ASP A 188 -2.79 -13.17 16.52
N ALA A 189 -1.86 -12.97 15.57
CA ALA A 189 -0.78 -12.00 15.72
C ALA A 189 -1.32 -10.56 15.89
N ASP A 190 -2.28 -10.14 15.06
CA ASP A 190 -2.95 -8.84 15.20
C ASP A 190 -3.68 -8.73 16.55
N THR A 191 -4.38 -9.78 16.96
CA THR A 191 -5.09 -9.85 18.24
C THR A 191 -4.12 -9.71 19.41
N ALA A 192 -2.98 -10.40 19.37
CA ALA A 192 -1.95 -10.30 20.39
C ALA A 192 -1.42 -8.87 20.53
N ILE A 193 -1.25 -8.14 19.43
CA ILE A 193 -0.83 -6.74 19.45
C ILE A 193 -1.92 -5.85 20.07
N VAL A 194 -3.16 -5.97 19.64
CA VAL A 194 -4.29 -5.18 20.18
C VAL A 194 -4.49 -5.44 21.68
N CYS A 195 -4.36 -6.68 22.11
CA CYS A 195 -4.57 -7.07 23.51
C CYS A 195 -3.33 -6.93 24.39
N SER A 196 -2.18 -6.60 23.82
CA SER A 196 -0.96 -6.28 24.58
C SER A 196 -1.11 -4.99 25.40
N LYS A 197 -0.15 -4.72 26.29
CA LYS A 197 -0.09 -3.42 27.01
C LYS A 197 0.06 -2.24 26.03
N GLY A 198 0.84 -2.40 24.96
CA GLY A 198 1.06 -1.36 23.94
C GLY A 198 -0.13 -1.11 23.01
N GLY A 199 -1.14 -2.00 23.00
CA GLY A 199 -2.33 -1.89 22.15
C GLY A 199 -3.42 -0.94 22.66
N GLU A 200 -3.15 -0.12 23.69
CA GLU A 200 -4.16 0.73 24.32
C GLU A 200 -4.90 1.63 23.32
N VAL A 201 -4.16 2.31 22.45
CA VAL A 201 -4.73 3.19 21.40
C VAL A 201 -5.58 2.40 20.38
N LEU A 202 -5.22 1.14 20.11
CA LEU A 202 -5.99 0.28 19.20
C LEU A 202 -7.31 -0.16 19.84
N ARG A 203 -7.32 -0.42 21.15
CA ARG A 203 -8.52 -0.80 21.89
C ARG A 203 -9.58 0.29 21.96
N TRP A 204 -9.27 1.54 21.64
CA TRP A 204 -10.29 2.59 21.53
C TRP A 204 -11.28 2.28 20.41
N THR A 205 -10.81 1.70 19.31
CA THR A 205 -11.64 1.31 18.15
C THR A 205 -11.92 -0.20 18.09
N LEU A 206 -11.10 -1.03 18.74
CA LEU A 206 -11.13 -2.50 18.64
C LEU A 206 -11.38 -3.20 19.99
N ARG A 207 -12.06 -2.54 20.95
CA ARG A 207 -12.24 -3.05 22.32
C ARG A 207 -12.80 -4.48 22.38
N ASN A 208 -13.72 -4.80 21.47
CA ASN A 208 -14.46 -6.06 21.48
C ASN A 208 -13.65 -7.26 20.96
N ILE A 209 -12.42 -7.04 20.48
CA ILE A 209 -11.55 -8.11 19.97
C ILE A 209 -10.90 -8.89 21.12
N CYS A 210 -10.59 -8.23 22.24
CA CYS A 210 -9.91 -8.87 23.35
C CYS A 210 -10.88 -9.70 24.20
N PRO A 211 -10.46 -10.90 24.65
CA PRO A 211 -11.27 -11.71 25.55
C PRO A 211 -11.59 -10.89 26.81
N GLN A 212 -12.88 -10.75 27.10
CA GLN A 212 -13.30 -10.11 28.35
C GLN A 212 -12.97 -11.06 29.50
N LYS A 213 -12.29 -10.54 30.54
CA LYS A 213 -12.12 -11.28 31.78
C LYS A 213 -13.53 -11.60 32.30
N PRO A 214 -13.87 -12.87 32.57
CA PRO A 214 -15.17 -13.17 33.15
C PRO A 214 -15.33 -12.34 34.43
N PRO A 215 -16.52 -11.77 34.70
CA PRO A 215 -16.75 -11.03 35.93
C PRO A 215 -16.34 -11.92 37.09
N ASP A 216 -15.50 -11.38 37.97
CA ASP A 216 -14.97 -12.07 39.12
C ASP A 216 -16.17 -12.65 39.89
N ARG A 217 -16.36 -13.96 39.84
CA ARG A 217 -17.48 -14.61 40.52
C ARG A 217 -17.29 -14.28 42.00
N MET A 218 -18.14 -13.40 42.54
CA MET A 218 -18.26 -13.18 43.97
C MET A 218 -18.18 -14.54 44.65
N LYS A 219 -17.15 -14.72 45.47
CA LYS A 219 -17.01 -15.88 46.35
C LYS A 219 -18.33 -16.03 47.11
N ARG A 220 -19.15 -17.03 46.74
CA ARG A 220 -20.29 -17.42 47.57
C ARG A 220 -19.72 -17.80 48.94
N PRO A 221 -20.21 -17.23 50.05
CA PRO A 221 -19.82 -17.71 51.35
C PRO A 221 -20.25 -19.18 51.47
N VAL A 222 -19.29 -20.03 51.80
CA VAL A 222 -19.54 -21.45 52.11
C VAL A 222 -20.39 -21.46 53.39
N PRO A 223 -21.52 -22.19 53.44
CA PRO A 223 -22.26 -22.34 54.69
C PRO A 223 -21.39 -23.16 55.65
N HIS A 224 -21.12 -22.62 56.84
CA HIS A 224 -20.54 -23.39 57.92
C HIS A 224 -21.58 -24.37 58.50
N PRO A 225 -21.13 -25.56 58.95
CA PRO A 225 -21.99 -26.66 59.39
C PRO A 225 -22.81 -26.34 60.64
#